data_AF-A0A7W8TR15-F1
#
_entry.id   AF-A0A7W8TR15-F1
#
_cell.length_a   1.000
_cell.length_b   1.000
_cell.length_c   1.000
_cell.angle_alpha   90.00
_cell.angle_beta   90.00
_cell.angle_gamma   90.00
#
_symmetry.space_group_name_H-M   'P 1'
#
loop_
_entity.id
_entity.type
_entity.pdbx_description
1 polymer ?
#
loop_
_entity_poly.entity_id
_entity_poly.type
_entity_poly.pdbx_seq_one_letter_code
_entity_poly.pdbx_strand_id
1 'polypeptide(L)'
;MTEAEANGYEVAESSESQRVAQLEGGYAEDWWRAMYSCFDEVERLPLMGVNTTPSQPSSVDRGMLDSFNALIATDAFSEIRGFWRECIESKGISPDDSARVLVPKIPEPGESQIRIAIGDVECKQQHSVVQKLADAEAVIQAGYIRSHEAELVEYRKQADEIVAKARDIIASG
;
A
#
# COMPACT_ATOMS: atom_id res chain seq x y z
N MET A 1 22.46 -8.36 -1.35
CA MET A 1 21.44 -7.86 -2.27
C MET A 1 20.11 -8.30 -1.73
N THR A 2 19.40 -7.40 -1.08
CA THR A 2 18.10 -7.71 -0.45
C THR A 2 17.03 -7.89 -1.54
N GLU A 3 15.94 -8.55 -1.20
CA GLU A 3 14.81 -8.76 -2.10
C GLU A 3 14.17 -7.42 -2.53
N ALA A 4 14.33 -6.37 -1.74
CA ALA A 4 13.88 -5.01 -2.05
C ALA A 4 14.77 -4.33 -3.13
N GLU A 5 16.10 -4.47 -3.03
CA GLU A 5 17.05 -4.01 -4.06
C GLU A 5 16.82 -4.73 -5.40
N ALA A 6 16.65 -6.05 -5.36
CA ALA A 6 16.48 -6.87 -6.57
C ALA A 6 15.19 -6.53 -7.35
N ASN A 7 14.18 -6.02 -6.65
CA ASN A 7 12.87 -5.68 -7.22
C ASN A 7 12.70 -4.17 -7.49
N GLY A 8 13.76 -3.35 -7.31
CA GLY A 8 13.73 -1.91 -7.63
C GLY A 8 12.88 -1.06 -6.69
N TYR A 9 12.57 -1.57 -5.49
CA TYR A 9 11.85 -0.81 -4.46
C TYR A 9 12.77 0.07 -3.62
N GLU A 10 14.09 -0.16 -3.68
CA GLU A 10 15.07 0.75 -3.07
C GLU A 10 15.44 1.84 -4.06
N VAL A 11 15.02 3.08 -3.76
CA VAL A 11 15.63 4.28 -4.34
C VAL A 11 17.03 4.44 -3.77
N ALA A 12 17.96 4.95 -4.58
CA ALA A 12 19.32 5.24 -4.11
C ALA A 12 19.25 6.15 -2.88
N GLU A 13 19.80 5.68 -1.76
CA GLU A 13 19.91 6.49 -0.55
C GLU A 13 20.62 7.81 -0.86
N SER A 14 20.13 8.91 -0.27
CA SER A 14 20.85 10.18 -0.31
C SER A 14 22.18 10.05 0.44
N SER A 15 23.14 10.93 0.11
CA SER A 15 24.41 11.02 0.84
C SER A 15 24.22 11.22 2.35
N GLU A 16 23.16 11.92 2.73
CA GLU A 16 22.76 12.21 4.09
C GLU A 16 22.22 10.95 4.78
N SER A 17 21.39 10.15 4.10
CA SER A 17 20.92 8.86 4.59
C SER A 17 22.07 7.88 4.80
N GLN A 18 23.00 7.78 3.84
CA GLN A 18 24.19 6.93 3.97
C GLN A 18 25.07 7.33 5.16
N ARG A 19 25.24 8.64 5.37
CA ARG A 19 25.98 9.18 6.52
C ARG A 19 25.29 8.84 7.84
N VAL A 20 23.97 8.93 7.90
CA VAL A 20 23.17 8.57 9.08
C VAL A 20 23.26 7.07 9.37
N ALA A 21 23.14 6.21 8.35
CA ALA A 21 23.26 4.76 8.49
C ALA A 21 24.65 4.33 9.00
N GLN A 22 25.72 4.99 8.55
CA GLN A 22 27.07 4.76 9.07
C GLN A 22 27.23 5.15 10.55
N LEU A 23 26.51 6.19 10.98
CA LEU A 23 26.49 6.60 12.39
C LEU A 23 25.69 5.61 13.25
N GLU A 24 24.54 5.15 12.77
CA GLU A 24 23.69 4.15 13.46
C GLU A 24 24.48 2.90 13.87
N GLY A 25 25.30 2.36 12.96
CA GLY A 25 26.17 1.20 13.23
C GLY A 25 27.20 1.41 14.36
N GLY A 26 27.49 2.66 14.73
CA GLY A 26 28.40 3.03 15.81
C GLY A 26 27.75 3.26 17.18
N TYR A 27 26.42 3.41 17.25
CA TYR A 27 25.71 3.83 18.48
C TYR A 27 24.83 2.75 19.14
N ALA A 28 24.55 1.61 18.49
CA ALA A 28 23.80 0.48 19.08
C ALA A 28 22.52 0.91 19.87
N GLU A 29 22.30 0.46 21.12
CA GLU A 29 21.10 0.82 21.92
C GLU A 29 20.95 2.33 22.17
N ASP A 30 22.05 3.10 22.17
CA ASP A 30 22.01 4.55 22.35
C ASP A 30 21.48 5.28 21.12
N TRP A 31 21.53 4.65 19.93
CA TRP A 31 20.95 5.19 18.69
C TRP A 31 19.45 5.45 18.84
N TRP A 32 18.70 4.43 19.27
CA TRP A 32 17.25 4.55 19.41
C TRP A 32 16.87 5.59 20.45
N ARG A 33 17.59 5.65 21.58
CA ARG A 33 17.34 6.67 22.60
C ARG A 33 17.61 8.08 22.06
N ALA A 34 18.72 8.29 21.36
CA ALA A 34 19.06 9.57 20.76
C ALA A 34 18.08 9.97 19.65
N MET A 35 17.67 9.02 18.80
CA MET A 35 16.68 9.21 17.76
C MET A 35 15.31 9.58 18.34
N TYR A 36 14.84 8.89 19.38
CA TYR A 36 13.58 9.24 20.04
C TYR A 36 13.65 10.60 20.73
N SER A 37 14.76 10.93 21.42
CA SER A 37 14.96 12.28 22.00
C SER A 37 14.91 13.35 20.92
N CYS A 38 15.60 13.13 19.80
CA CYS A 38 15.55 14.02 18.64
C CYS A 38 14.11 14.17 18.12
N PHE A 39 13.38 13.08 17.95
CA PHE A 39 11.99 13.08 17.47
C PHE A 39 10.98 13.72 18.43
N ASP A 40 11.30 13.78 19.72
CA ASP A 40 10.51 14.50 20.74
C ASP A 40 10.87 15.99 20.79
N GLU A 41 12.10 16.35 20.45
CA GLU A 41 12.60 17.73 20.49
C GLU A 41 12.39 18.51 19.19
N VAL A 42 12.28 17.83 18.04
CA VAL A 42 12.04 18.47 16.75
C VAL A 42 10.57 18.48 16.38
N GLU A 43 10.10 19.62 15.85
CA GLU A 43 8.77 19.68 15.26
C GLU A 43 8.70 18.77 14.03
N ARG A 44 7.84 17.75 14.09
CA ARG A 44 7.58 16.84 12.97
C ARG A 44 6.28 17.24 12.28
N LEU A 45 6.35 17.36 10.96
CA LEU A 45 5.14 17.50 10.16
C LEU A 45 4.35 16.19 10.16
N PRO A 46 3.00 16.24 10.14
CA PRO A 46 2.18 15.04 10.06
C PRO A 46 2.44 14.29 8.76
N LEU A 47 2.46 12.96 8.81
CA LEU A 47 2.46 12.13 7.61
C LEU A 47 1.05 12.08 7.03
N MET A 48 0.87 12.72 5.88
CA MET A 48 -0.40 12.72 5.15
C MET A 48 -0.37 11.60 4.10
N GLY A 49 -1.27 10.64 4.19
CA GLY A 49 -1.35 9.56 3.21
C GLY A 49 -2.33 8.47 3.62
N VAL A 50 -2.45 7.45 2.77
CA VAL A 50 -3.22 6.25 3.09
C VAL A 50 -2.39 5.39 4.05
N ASN A 51 -3.00 4.92 5.12
CA ASN A 51 -2.44 4.07 6.18
C ASN A 51 -1.25 4.68 6.93
N THR A 52 -1.14 6.01 7.02
CA THR A 52 -0.02 6.66 7.74
C THR A 52 -0.23 6.78 9.25
N THR A 53 -1.47 6.76 9.73
CA THR A 53 -1.79 6.88 11.17
C THR A 53 -2.78 5.78 11.63
N PRO A 54 -2.31 4.55 11.89
CA PRO A 54 -3.20 3.39 12.14
C PRO A 54 -4.12 3.53 13.36
N SER A 55 -3.71 4.30 14.37
CA SER A 55 -4.50 4.51 15.59
C SER A 55 -5.63 5.53 15.43
N GLN A 56 -5.59 6.36 14.39
CA GLN A 56 -6.57 7.41 14.11
C GLN A 56 -6.74 7.57 12.58
N PRO A 57 -7.55 6.72 11.93
CA PRO A 57 -7.71 6.75 10.49
C PRO A 57 -8.34 8.06 10.02
N SER A 58 -7.74 8.68 9.00
CA SER A 58 -8.24 9.87 8.32
C SER A 58 -9.51 9.59 7.50
N SER A 59 -10.15 10.64 6.97
CA SER A 59 -11.27 10.50 6.03
C SER A 59 -10.86 9.79 4.73
N VAL A 60 -9.59 9.89 4.34
CA VAL A 60 -9.02 9.17 3.19
C VAL A 60 -8.80 7.70 3.53
N ASP A 61 -8.28 7.38 4.72
CA ASP A 61 -8.09 5.98 5.16
C ASP A 61 -9.41 5.23 5.20
N ARG A 62 -10.45 5.85 5.76
CA ARG A 62 -11.81 5.30 5.77
C ARG A 62 -12.33 5.10 4.36
N GLY A 63 -12.16 6.09 3.47
CA GLY A 63 -12.58 5.99 2.08
C GLY A 63 -11.98 4.80 1.35
N MET A 64 -10.69 4.54 1.56
CA MET A 64 -10.00 3.38 0.99
C MET A 64 -10.51 2.06 1.59
N LEU A 65 -10.55 1.96 2.93
CA LEU A 65 -10.92 0.73 3.62
C LEU A 65 -12.40 0.35 3.38
N ASP A 66 -13.30 1.32 3.51
CA ASP A 66 -14.74 1.09 3.39
C ASP A 66 -15.12 0.77 1.95
N SER A 67 -14.53 1.45 0.96
CA SER A 67 -14.79 1.16 -0.46
C SER A 67 -14.29 -0.24 -0.84
N PHE A 68 -13.12 -0.65 -0.35
CA PHE A 68 -12.59 -2.00 -0.59
C PHE A 68 -13.46 -3.08 0.09
N ASN A 69 -13.88 -2.85 1.34
CA ASN A 69 -14.79 -3.76 2.04
C ASN A 69 -16.14 -3.88 1.32
N ALA A 70 -16.67 -2.76 0.83
CA ALA A 70 -17.89 -2.74 0.04
C ALA A 70 -17.73 -3.50 -1.29
N LEU A 71 -16.60 -3.32 -1.99
CA LEU A 71 -16.27 -4.06 -3.21
C LEU A 71 -16.31 -5.58 -2.96
N ILE A 72 -15.61 -6.07 -1.93
CA ILE A 72 -15.56 -7.51 -1.63
C ILE A 72 -16.95 -8.09 -1.35
N ALA A 73 -17.87 -7.28 -0.81
CA ALA A 73 -19.24 -7.68 -0.54
C ALA A 73 -20.16 -7.67 -1.78
N THR A 74 -19.69 -7.23 -2.95
CA THR A 74 -20.50 -7.17 -4.17
C THR A 74 -20.59 -8.51 -4.90
N ASP A 75 -21.68 -8.71 -5.63
CA ASP A 75 -21.83 -9.83 -6.57
C ASP A 75 -20.77 -9.78 -7.69
N ALA A 76 -20.39 -8.58 -8.13
CA ALA A 76 -19.35 -8.40 -9.14
C ALA A 76 -18.00 -8.97 -8.70
N PHE A 77 -17.60 -8.75 -7.44
CA PHE A 77 -16.39 -9.36 -6.89
C PHE A 77 -16.51 -10.89 -6.84
N SER A 78 -17.66 -11.40 -6.39
CA SER A 78 -17.94 -12.85 -6.32
C SER A 78 -17.81 -13.51 -7.71
N GLU A 79 -18.39 -12.89 -8.74
CA GLU A 79 -18.34 -13.36 -10.12
C GLU A 79 -16.90 -13.36 -10.67
N ILE A 80 -16.17 -12.26 -10.49
CA ILE A 80 -14.76 -12.14 -10.92
C ILE A 80 -13.89 -13.18 -10.20
N ARG A 81 -14.12 -13.41 -8.90
CA ARG A 81 -13.43 -14.45 -8.13
C ARG A 81 -13.76 -15.84 -8.64
N GLY A 82 -15.00 -16.10 -9.06
CA GLY A 82 -15.41 -17.35 -9.70
C GLY A 82 -14.62 -17.65 -10.97
N PHE A 83 -14.59 -16.70 -11.92
CA PHE A 83 -13.83 -16.86 -13.17
C PHE A 83 -12.34 -17.10 -12.94
N TRP A 84 -11.73 -16.32 -12.04
CA TRP A 84 -10.33 -16.51 -11.69
C TRP A 84 -10.07 -17.89 -11.09
N ARG A 85 -10.92 -18.32 -10.15
CA ARG A 85 -10.81 -19.63 -9.48
C ARG A 85 -10.87 -20.78 -10.49
N GLU A 86 -11.88 -20.78 -11.36
CA GLU A 86 -12.03 -21.81 -12.40
C GLU A 86 -10.79 -21.87 -13.31
N CYS A 87 -10.24 -20.71 -13.67
CA CYS A 87 -9.05 -20.65 -14.51
C CYS A 87 -7.81 -21.24 -13.82
N ILE A 88 -7.51 -20.86 -12.57
CA ILE A 88 -6.32 -21.38 -11.88
C ILE A 88 -6.45 -22.86 -11.55
N GLU A 89 -7.65 -23.34 -11.22
CA GLU A 89 -7.93 -24.75 -10.96
C GLU A 89 -7.75 -25.59 -12.24
N SER A 90 -8.14 -25.07 -13.41
CA SER A 90 -7.88 -25.73 -14.70
C SER A 90 -6.38 -25.90 -15.02
N LYS A 91 -5.53 -25.07 -14.41
CA LYS A 91 -4.06 -25.14 -14.51
C LYS A 91 -3.42 -25.98 -13.38
N GLY A 92 -4.23 -26.62 -12.53
CA GLY A 92 -3.75 -27.41 -11.40
C GLY A 92 -3.24 -26.56 -10.22
N ILE A 93 -3.57 -25.27 -10.18
CA ILE A 93 -3.19 -24.34 -9.11
C ILE A 93 -4.35 -24.27 -8.10
N SER A 94 -4.05 -24.41 -6.82
CA SER A 94 -5.06 -24.30 -5.77
C SER A 94 -5.28 -22.84 -5.33
N PRO A 95 -6.53 -22.37 -5.23
CA PRO A 95 -6.85 -21.10 -4.59
C PRO A 95 -6.53 -21.13 -3.08
N ASP A 96 -6.19 -19.98 -2.50
CA ASP A 96 -6.21 -19.80 -1.05
C ASP A 96 -7.62 -19.38 -0.60
N ASP A 97 -8.36 -20.31 -0.01
CA ASP A 97 -9.72 -20.06 0.48
C ASP A 97 -9.75 -19.21 1.76
N SER A 98 -8.61 -19.09 2.47
CA SER A 98 -8.48 -18.20 3.63
C SER A 98 -8.25 -16.74 3.22
N ALA A 99 -7.78 -16.52 1.98
CA ALA A 99 -7.56 -15.19 1.45
C ALA A 99 -8.89 -14.47 1.18
N ARG A 100 -8.95 -13.20 1.61
CA ARG A 100 -10.06 -12.29 1.30
C ARG A 100 -10.06 -11.82 -0.17
N VAL A 101 -8.93 -11.99 -0.86
CA VAL A 101 -8.67 -11.53 -2.23
C VAL A 101 -8.28 -12.70 -3.14
N LEU A 102 -8.04 -12.41 -4.42
CA LEU A 102 -7.73 -13.40 -5.44
C LEU A 102 -6.24 -13.77 -5.40
N VAL A 103 -5.90 -14.74 -4.56
CA VAL A 103 -4.53 -15.22 -4.35
C VAL A 103 -4.50 -16.75 -4.35
N PRO A 104 -3.60 -17.40 -5.11
CA PRO A 104 -3.41 -18.85 -5.03
C PRO A 104 -2.65 -19.23 -3.76
N LYS A 105 -2.67 -20.52 -3.39
CA LYS A 105 -1.77 -21.02 -2.34
C LYS A 105 -0.31 -20.86 -2.78
N ILE A 106 0.46 -20.11 -2.01
CA ILE A 106 1.86 -19.82 -2.32
C ILE A 106 2.74 -20.91 -1.69
N PRO A 107 3.55 -21.64 -2.49
CA PRO A 107 4.49 -22.62 -1.96
C PRO A 107 5.77 -21.94 -1.43
N GLU A 108 6.69 -22.75 -0.89
CA GLU A 108 8.04 -22.29 -0.58
C GLU A 108 8.74 -21.63 -1.79
N PRO A 109 9.64 -20.66 -1.55
CA PRO A 109 10.33 -19.95 -2.62
C PRO A 109 11.07 -20.88 -3.60
N GLY A 110 10.94 -20.60 -4.90
CA GLY A 110 11.61 -21.37 -5.95
C GLY A 110 10.81 -21.45 -7.25
N GLU A 111 11.17 -22.38 -8.13
CA GLU A 111 10.54 -22.51 -9.45
C GLU A 111 9.04 -22.79 -9.40
N SER A 112 8.56 -23.55 -8.40
CA SER A 112 7.14 -23.83 -8.20
C SER A 112 6.36 -22.55 -7.92
N GLN A 113 6.92 -21.65 -7.10
CA GLN A 113 6.34 -20.34 -6.80
C GLN A 113 6.24 -19.49 -8.07
N ILE A 114 7.31 -19.45 -8.89
CA ILE A 114 7.32 -18.70 -10.16
C ILE A 114 6.28 -19.27 -11.13
N ARG A 115 6.18 -20.59 -11.27
CA ARG A 115 5.18 -21.24 -12.14
C ARG A 115 3.74 -20.90 -11.71
N ILE A 116 3.46 -20.91 -10.40
CA ILE A 116 2.15 -20.52 -9.86
C ILE A 116 1.87 -19.04 -10.11
N ALA A 117 2.84 -18.16 -9.88
CA ALA A 117 2.70 -16.73 -10.13
C ALA A 117 2.40 -16.43 -11.60
N ILE A 118 3.08 -17.09 -12.54
CA ILE A 118 2.81 -16.97 -13.97
C ILE A 118 1.37 -17.41 -14.28
N GLY A 119 0.95 -18.59 -13.79
CA GLY A 119 -0.41 -19.10 -14.04
C GLY A 119 -1.51 -18.21 -13.45
N ASP A 120 -1.29 -17.63 -12.27
CA ASP A 120 -2.18 -16.64 -11.66
C ASP A 120 -2.29 -15.37 -12.50
N VAL A 121 -1.16 -14.81 -12.93
CA VAL A 121 -1.13 -13.60 -13.77
C VAL A 121 -1.80 -13.85 -15.12
N GLU A 122 -1.53 -14.99 -15.77
CA GLU A 122 -2.19 -15.36 -17.03
C GLU A 122 -3.71 -15.39 -16.87
N CYS A 123 -4.22 -16.03 -15.82
CA CYS A 123 -5.66 -16.08 -15.54
C CYS A 123 -6.24 -14.68 -15.26
N LYS A 124 -5.52 -13.85 -14.51
CA LYS A 124 -5.93 -12.46 -14.24
C LYS A 124 -5.96 -11.62 -15.52
N GLN A 125 -5.01 -11.80 -16.42
CA GLN A 125 -4.96 -11.10 -17.70
C GLN A 125 -6.07 -11.57 -18.65
N GLN A 126 -6.23 -12.88 -18.83
CA GLN A 126 -7.22 -13.47 -19.73
C GLN A 126 -8.65 -13.00 -19.43
N HIS A 127 -8.99 -12.84 -18.14
CA HIS A 127 -10.32 -12.41 -17.71
C HIS A 127 -10.42 -10.93 -17.35
N SER A 128 -9.33 -10.17 -17.55
CA SER A 128 -9.22 -8.74 -17.20
C SER A 128 -9.59 -8.46 -15.73
N VAL A 129 -9.22 -9.37 -14.83
CA VAL A 129 -9.59 -9.36 -13.41
C VAL A 129 -9.21 -8.03 -12.76
N VAL A 130 -7.97 -7.57 -12.98
CA VAL A 130 -7.45 -6.35 -12.34
C VAL A 130 -8.24 -5.12 -12.79
N GLN A 131 -8.47 -4.96 -14.09
CA GLN A 131 -9.21 -3.81 -14.62
C GLN A 131 -10.66 -3.82 -14.13
N LYS A 132 -11.34 -4.97 -14.18
CA LYS A 132 -12.74 -5.07 -13.73
C LYS A 132 -12.91 -4.76 -12.25
N LEU A 133 -12.01 -5.23 -11.40
CA LEU A 133 -12.03 -4.91 -9.98
C LEU A 133 -11.73 -3.43 -9.74
N ALA A 134 -10.75 -2.86 -10.44
CA ALA A 134 -10.43 -1.44 -10.35
C ALA A 134 -11.61 -0.55 -10.78
N ASP A 135 -12.27 -0.88 -11.89
CA ASP A 135 -13.44 -0.13 -12.37
C ASP A 135 -14.60 -0.22 -11.36
N ALA A 136 -14.86 -1.41 -10.81
CA ALA A 136 -15.90 -1.61 -9.81
C ALA A 136 -15.61 -0.84 -8.51
N GLU A 137 -14.36 -0.87 -8.04
CA GLU A 137 -13.95 -0.11 -6.86
C GLU A 137 -14.03 1.39 -7.09
N ALA A 138 -13.61 1.87 -8.27
CA ALA A 138 -13.65 3.29 -8.62
C ALA A 138 -15.07 3.86 -8.58
N VAL A 139 -16.08 3.09 -8.98
CA VAL A 139 -17.50 3.50 -8.87
C VAL A 139 -17.90 3.68 -7.40
N ILE A 140 -17.49 2.77 -6.52
CA ILE A 140 -17.77 2.83 -5.08
C ILE A 140 -17.05 4.02 -4.45
N GLN A 141 -15.75 4.17 -4.74
CA GLN A 141 -14.93 5.29 -4.25
C GLN A 141 -15.49 6.63 -4.73
N ALA A 142 -15.96 6.74 -5.98
CA ALA A 142 -16.62 7.95 -6.47
C ALA A 142 -17.90 8.28 -5.69
N GLY A 143 -18.66 7.27 -5.25
CA GLY A 143 -19.79 7.43 -4.35
C GLY A 143 -19.39 7.93 -2.96
N TYR A 144 -18.32 7.36 -2.40
CA TYR A 144 -17.74 7.81 -1.14
C TYR A 144 -17.28 9.27 -1.21
N ILE A 145 -16.55 9.64 -2.27
CA ILE A 145 -16.04 11.00 -2.50
C ILE A 145 -17.19 12.01 -2.54
N ARG A 146 -18.26 11.72 -3.29
CA ARG A 146 -19.43 12.61 -3.33
C ARG A 146 -20.11 12.77 -1.96
N SER A 147 -20.14 11.71 -1.16
CA SER A 147 -20.80 11.71 0.15
C SER A 147 -19.97 12.41 1.23
N HIS A 148 -18.65 12.51 1.05
CA HIS A 148 -17.71 13.07 2.02
C HIS A 148 -16.90 14.25 1.44
N GLU A 149 -17.42 14.92 0.41
CA GLU A 149 -16.69 15.94 -0.36
C GLU A 149 -16.11 17.02 0.57
N ALA A 150 -16.91 17.54 1.50
CA ALA A 150 -16.47 18.57 2.44
C ALA A 150 -15.30 18.11 3.32
N GLU A 151 -15.36 16.89 3.87
CA GLU A 151 -14.28 16.33 4.70
C GLU A 151 -13.00 16.09 3.89
N LEU A 152 -13.14 15.66 2.64
CA LEU A 152 -12.00 15.40 1.75
C LEU A 152 -11.35 16.69 1.25
N VAL A 153 -12.14 17.73 0.99
CA VAL A 153 -11.63 19.07 0.63
C VAL A 153 -10.86 19.68 1.81
N GLU A 154 -11.37 19.56 3.02
CA GLU A 154 -10.67 20.03 4.21
C GLU A 154 -9.37 19.25 4.46
N TYR A 155 -9.41 17.92 4.33
CA TYR A 155 -8.19 17.10 4.41
C TYR A 155 -7.16 17.48 3.34
N ARG A 156 -7.61 17.78 2.11
CA ARG A 156 -6.74 18.24 1.04
C ARG A 156 -6.07 19.57 1.39
N LYS A 157 -6.81 20.51 1.95
CA LYS A 157 -6.28 21.81 2.40
C LYS A 157 -5.19 21.62 3.47
N GLN A 158 -5.42 20.75 4.45
CA GLN A 158 -4.42 20.42 5.47
C GLN A 158 -3.15 19.82 4.85
N ALA A 159 -3.30 18.94 3.86
CA ALA A 159 -2.16 18.38 3.15
C ALA A 159 -1.37 19.45 2.37
N ASP A 160 -2.05 20.39 1.71
CA ASP A 160 -1.39 21.49 0.98
C ASP A 160 -0.65 22.44 1.95
N GLU A 161 -1.20 22.72 3.13
CA GLU A 161 -0.55 23.51 4.19
C GLU A 161 0.74 22.81 4.71
N ILE A 162 0.68 21.50 4.93
CA ILE A 162 1.84 20.70 5.35
C ILE A 162 2.93 20.69 4.27
N VAL A 163 2.55 20.52 3.00
CA VAL A 163 3.50 20.57 1.88
C VAL A 163 4.15 21.95 1.75
N ALA A 164 3.38 23.04 1.93
CA ALA A 164 3.92 24.39 1.93
C ALA A 164 4.95 24.57 3.05
N LYS A 165 4.63 24.15 4.28
CA LYS A 165 5.55 24.22 5.42
C LYS A 165 6.81 23.38 5.19
N ALA A 166 6.68 22.18 4.61
CA ALA A 166 7.84 21.34 4.26
C ALA A 166 8.77 22.04 3.26
N ARG A 167 8.21 22.70 2.24
CA ARG A 167 9.00 23.46 1.25
C ARG A 167 9.71 24.64 1.90
N ASP A 168 9.06 25.35 2.81
CA ASP A 168 9.68 26.46 3.54
C ASP A 168 10.85 25.97 4.42
N ILE A 169 10.71 24.85 5.11
CA ILE A 169 11.79 24.22 5.89
C ILE A 169 12.98 23.86 4.98
N ILE A 170 12.72 23.21 3.84
CA ILE A 170 13.78 22.83 2.89
C ILE A 170 14.47 24.06 2.27
N ALA A 171 13.73 25.13 2.02
CA ALA A 171 14.30 26.35 1.42
C ALA A 171 15.06 27.22 2.44
N SER A 172 14.80 27.05 3.74
CA SER A 172 15.38 27.84 4.83
C SER A 172 16.47 27.14 5.63
N GLY A 173 16.64 25.82 5.45
CA GLY A 173 17.73 25.01 6.00
C GLY A 173 18.89 24.88 5.02
#